data_AF-X0XWP7-F1
#
_entry.id   AF-X0XWP7-F1
#
_cell.length_a   1.000
_cell.length_b   1.000
_cell.length_c   1.000
_cell.angle_alpha   90.00
_cell.angle_beta   90.00
_cell.angle_gamma   90.00
#
_symmetry.space_group_name_H-M   'P 1'
#
loop_
_entity.id
_entity.type
_entity.pdbx_description
1 polymer ?
#
loop_
_entity_poly.entity_id
_entity_poly.type
_entity_poly.pdbx_seq_one_letter_code
_entity_poly.pdbx_strand_id
1 'polypeptide(L)'
;SKKYYGIEKIKVEDQEVCISDKERTLVDFVHNPLGSIRNFELALQENLNSIDLEKFIRYLRKFPVVSVRKRAGFLLEKLGCQDKLLDSLRKSIGKKRVLVFLDPYSQSRKGKINKEWKIIVNR
;
A
#
# COMPACT_ATOMS: atom_id res chain seq x y z
N SER A 1 15.70 -11.75 0.84
CA SER A 1 15.96 -10.90 2.02
C SER A 1 15.30 -9.51 1.99
N LYS A 2 15.01 -8.85 0.85
CA LYS A 2 14.39 -7.49 0.82
C LYS A 2 12.95 -7.38 1.36
N LYS A 3 12.18 -8.46 1.30
CA LYS A 3 10.78 -8.51 1.76
C LYS A 3 10.62 -9.04 3.21
N TYR A 4 11.69 -9.40 3.91
CA TYR A 4 11.60 -9.95 5.27
C TYR A 4 11.80 -8.83 6.30
N TYR A 5 10.70 -8.30 6.83
CA TYR A 5 10.64 -7.26 7.87
C TYR A 5 9.20 -7.10 8.37
N GLY A 6 9.02 -6.39 9.49
CA GLY A 6 7.69 -6.20 10.09
C GLY A 6 7.10 -7.52 10.53
N ILE A 7 7.91 -8.31 11.22
CA ILE A 7 7.52 -9.61 11.78
C ILE A 7 7.43 -9.43 13.29
N GLU A 8 6.36 -9.91 13.88
CA GLU A 8 6.17 -10.02 15.31
C GLU A 8 5.89 -11.48 15.69
N LYS A 9 6.20 -11.81 16.94
CA LYS A 9 5.99 -13.15 17.49
C LYS A 9 4.77 -13.12 18.38
N ILE A 10 3.84 -14.03 18.13
CA ILE A 10 2.67 -14.24 18.97
C ILE A 10 2.69 -15.65 19.52
N LYS A 11 2.10 -15.84 20.70
CA LYS A 11 1.87 -17.16 21.26
C LYS A 11 0.47 -17.63 20.86
N VAL A 12 0.38 -18.76 20.16
CA VAL A 12 -0.87 -19.44 19.80
C VAL A 12 -0.80 -20.80 20.46
N GLU A 13 -1.70 -21.06 21.41
CA GLU A 13 -1.62 -22.23 22.30
C GLU A 13 -0.24 -22.29 22.99
N ASP A 14 0.53 -23.36 22.77
CA ASP A 14 1.88 -23.53 23.31
C ASP A 14 2.99 -23.30 22.28
N GLN A 15 2.66 -22.74 21.11
CA GLN A 15 3.61 -22.49 20.04
C GLN A 15 3.85 -20.99 19.83
N GLU A 16 5.11 -20.62 19.60
CA GLU A 16 5.48 -19.28 19.17
C GLU A 16 5.46 -19.21 17.65
N VAL A 17 4.61 -18.34 17.09
CA VAL A 17 4.42 -18.18 15.65
C VAL A 17 4.85 -16.77 15.23
N CYS A 18 5.58 -16.69 14.13
CA CYS A 18 5.94 -15.42 13.50
C CYS A 18 4.84 -14.97 12.54
N ILE A 19 4.28 -13.79 12.76
CA ILE A 19 3.28 -13.16 11.87
C ILE A 19 3.79 -11.81 11.38
N SER A 20 3.20 -11.29 10.31
CA SER A 20 3.42 -9.90 9.92
C SER A 20 2.71 -8.96 10.89
N ASP A 21 3.38 -7.86 11.27
CA ASP A 21 2.71 -6.77 11.97
C ASP A 21 1.62 -6.11 11.09
N LYS A 22 0.78 -5.27 11.69
CA LYS A 22 -0.36 -4.65 11.00
C LYS A 22 0.06 -3.86 9.75
N GLU A 23 1.12 -3.05 9.85
CA GLU A 23 1.60 -2.23 8.74
C GLU A 23 2.14 -3.10 7.60
N ARG A 24 2.87 -4.16 7.93
CA ARG A 24 3.41 -5.09 6.94
C ARG A 24 2.30 -5.87 6.26
N THR A 25 1.29 -6.29 7.00
CA THR A 25 0.10 -6.96 6.46
C THR A 25 -0.60 -6.08 5.41
N LEU A 26 -0.75 -4.78 5.66
CA LEU A 26 -1.31 -3.84 4.67
C LEU A 26 -0.41 -3.68 3.43
N VAL A 27 0.92 -3.70 3.58
CA VAL A 27 1.86 -3.68 2.43
C VAL A 27 1.70 -4.93 1.56
N ASP A 28 1.55 -6.09 2.18
CA ASP A 28 1.33 -7.35 1.46
C ASP A 28 -0.04 -7.38 0.78
N PHE A 29 -1.07 -6.82 1.43
CA PHE A 29 -2.41 -6.75 0.86
C PHE A 29 -2.48 -5.84 -0.39
N VAL A 30 -1.87 -4.66 -0.38
CA VAL A 30 -1.83 -3.81 -1.61
C VAL A 30 -0.97 -4.43 -2.72
N HIS A 31 0.02 -5.26 -2.37
CA HIS A 31 0.81 -6.01 -3.33
C HIS A 31 0.00 -7.09 -4.04
N ASN A 32 -0.85 -7.79 -3.30
CA ASN A 32 -1.72 -8.84 -3.80
C ASN A 32 -3.15 -8.68 -3.24
N PRO A 33 -3.95 -7.75 -3.79
CA PRO A 33 -5.31 -7.53 -3.33
C PRO A 33 -6.18 -8.76 -3.60
N LEU A 34 -6.88 -9.23 -2.57
CA LEU A 34 -7.89 -10.29 -2.66
C LEU A 34 -9.07 -9.78 -3.50
N GLY A 35 -9.15 -10.21 -4.77
CA GLY A 35 -10.25 -9.93 -5.69
C GLY A 35 -10.22 -8.54 -6.33
N SER A 36 -10.20 -7.46 -5.53
CA SER A 36 -10.18 -6.07 -6.03
C SER A 36 -9.34 -5.17 -5.14
N ILE A 37 -8.78 -4.11 -5.73
CA ILE A 37 -8.14 -3.03 -4.95
C ILE A 37 -9.11 -2.36 -3.97
N ARG A 38 -10.43 -2.43 -4.20
CA ARG A 38 -11.45 -1.88 -3.29
C ARG A 38 -11.41 -2.55 -1.92
N ASN A 39 -11.13 -3.86 -1.86
CA ASN A 39 -11.01 -4.57 -0.59
C ASN A 39 -9.82 -4.07 0.23
N PHE A 40 -8.71 -3.75 -0.44
CA PHE A 40 -7.58 -3.07 0.20
C PHE A 40 -7.95 -1.64 0.63
N GLU A 41 -8.66 -0.85 -0.19
CA GLU A 41 -9.09 0.51 0.17
C GLU A 41 -9.96 0.52 1.44
N LEU A 42 -10.89 -0.43 1.57
CA LEU A 42 -11.73 -0.60 2.75
C LEU A 42 -10.89 -0.98 3.98
N ALA A 43 -10.06 -2.01 3.87
CA ALA A 43 -9.20 -2.44 4.99
C ALA A 43 -8.22 -1.36 5.43
N LEU A 44 -7.67 -0.58 4.48
CA LEU A 44 -6.83 0.57 4.80
C LEU A 44 -7.63 1.61 5.58
N GLN A 45 -8.82 2.00 5.10
CA GLN A 45 -9.69 2.97 5.76
C GLN A 45 -10.04 2.55 7.19
N GLU A 46 -10.43 1.29 7.41
CA GLU A 46 -10.80 0.75 8.72
C GLU A 46 -9.62 0.72 9.70
N ASN A 47 -8.40 0.53 9.21
CA ASN A 47 -7.20 0.39 10.03
C ASN A 47 -6.37 1.67 10.16
N LEU A 48 -6.71 2.76 9.47
CA LEU A 48 -5.90 3.99 9.49
C LEU A 48 -5.66 4.54 10.90
N ASN A 49 -6.64 4.41 11.80
CA ASN A 49 -6.53 4.86 13.19
C ASN A 49 -5.83 3.85 14.12
N SER A 50 -5.58 2.62 13.66
CA SER A 50 -5.05 1.52 14.47
C SER A 50 -3.61 1.13 14.12
N ILE A 51 -3.04 1.76 13.09
CA ILE A 51 -1.68 1.54 12.60
C ILE A 51 -0.78 2.74 12.88
N ASP A 52 0.52 2.50 12.93
CA ASP A 52 1.53 3.57 12.82
C ASP A 52 1.70 3.94 11.33
N LEU A 53 1.12 5.08 10.94
CA LEU A 53 1.16 5.56 9.56
C LEU A 53 2.58 5.84 9.05
N GLU A 54 3.49 6.34 9.90
CA GLU A 54 4.87 6.60 9.51
C GLU A 54 5.63 5.28 9.26
N LYS A 55 5.41 4.29 10.13
CA LYS A 55 5.94 2.93 9.95
C LYS A 55 5.39 2.28 8.69
N PHE A 56 4.10 2.44 8.39
CA PHE A 56 3.49 1.95 7.15
C PHE A 56 4.14 2.59 5.91
N ILE A 57 4.32 3.91 5.90
CA ILE A 57 4.99 4.63 4.82
C ILE A 57 6.45 4.17 4.66
N ARG A 58 7.18 3.97 5.76
CA ARG A 58 8.54 3.41 5.75
C ARG A 58 8.58 2.02 5.14
N TYR A 59 7.60 1.17 5.46
CA TYR A 59 7.48 -0.17 4.90
C TYR A 59 7.15 -0.17 3.41
N LEU A 60 6.25 0.70 2.95
CA LEU A 60 5.97 0.88 1.52
C LEU A 60 7.23 1.31 0.74
N ARG A 61 8.00 2.25 1.29
CA ARG A 61 9.27 2.69 0.70
C ARG A 61 10.31 1.58 0.63
N LYS A 62 10.37 0.71 1.64
CA LYS A 62 11.26 -0.46 1.66
C LYS A 62 10.83 -1.55 0.67
N PHE A 63 9.53 -1.69 0.42
CA PHE A 63 8.99 -2.73 -0.46
C PHE A 63 9.46 -2.53 -1.91
N PRO A 64 9.99 -3.56 -2.61
CA PRO A 64 10.72 -3.37 -3.88
C PRO A 64 9.82 -3.05 -5.08
N VAL A 65 8.50 -3.14 -4.93
CA VAL A 65 7.54 -3.01 -6.04
C VAL A 65 6.99 -1.59 -6.09
N VAL A 66 7.34 -0.82 -7.14
CA VAL A 66 6.93 0.59 -7.25
C VAL A 66 5.42 0.76 -7.44
N SER A 67 4.73 -0.16 -8.11
CA SER A 67 3.26 -0.10 -8.27
C SER A 67 2.52 -0.14 -6.94
N VAL A 68 3.05 -0.86 -5.94
CA VAL A 68 2.52 -0.88 -4.57
C VAL A 68 2.54 0.50 -3.95
N ARG A 69 3.69 1.18 -4.02
CA ARG A 69 3.85 2.54 -3.47
C ARG A 69 2.90 3.54 -4.12
N LYS A 70 2.73 3.44 -5.45
CA LYS A 70 1.80 4.28 -6.20
C LYS A 70 0.36 4.09 -5.75
N ARG A 71 -0.11 2.84 -5.66
CA ARG A 71 -1.50 2.51 -5.28
C ARG A 71 -1.79 2.94 -3.85
N ALA A 72 -0.92 2.55 -2.92
CA ALA A 72 -1.08 2.91 -1.52
C ALA A 72 -1.04 4.43 -1.33
N GLY A 73 -0.08 5.12 -1.96
CA GLY A 73 0.04 6.57 -1.84
C GLY A 73 -1.18 7.34 -2.36
N PHE A 74 -1.69 6.97 -3.53
CA PHE A 74 -2.92 7.55 -4.08
C PHE A 74 -4.13 7.33 -3.16
N LEU A 75 -4.26 6.14 -2.57
CA LEU A 75 -5.37 5.84 -1.66
C LEU A 75 -5.23 6.57 -0.32
N LEU A 76 -4.02 6.67 0.25
CA LEU A 76 -3.76 7.47 1.45
C LEU A 76 -4.09 8.95 1.23
N GLU A 77 -3.68 9.53 0.10
CA GLU A 77 -4.02 10.92 -0.27
C GLU A 77 -5.53 11.10 -0.38
N LYS A 78 -6.23 10.17 -1.04
CA LYS A 78 -7.70 10.19 -1.16
C LYS A 78 -8.41 10.08 0.21
N LEU A 79 -7.82 9.34 1.16
CA LEU A 79 -8.33 9.17 2.52
C LEU A 79 -7.97 10.35 3.45
N GLY A 80 -7.34 11.41 2.93
CA GLY A 80 -7.06 12.63 3.67
C GLY A 80 -5.78 12.59 4.50
N CYS A 81 -4.88 11.62 4.27
CA CYS A 81 -3.58 11.62 4.92
C CYS A 81 -2.75 12.83 4.50
N GLN A 82 -2.04 13.43 5.45
CA GLN A 82 -1.30 14.68 5.24
C GLN A 82 -0.22 14.56 4.15
N ASP A 83 -0.21 15.52 3.22
CA ASP A 83 0.75 15.59 2.11
C ASP A 83 2.22 15.48 2.55
N LYS A 84 2.57 16.10 3.67
CA LYS A 84 3.93 16.10 4.22
C LYS A 84 4.43 14.69 4.54
N LEU A 85 3.56 13.81 5.05
CA LEU A 85 3.92 12.42 5.32
C LEU A 85 4.12 11.65 4.01
N LEU A 86 3.29 11.95 3.00
CA LEU A 86 3.31 11.29 1.70
C LEU A 86 4.46 11.76 0.79
N ASP A 87 5.09 12.89 1.05
CA ASP A 87 6.21 13.42 0.26
C ASP A 87 7.35 12.41 0.11
N SER A 88 7.72 11.74 1.20
CA SER A 88 8.80 10.75 1.19
C SER A 88 8.45 9.52 0.33
N LEU A 89 7.16 9.14 0.31
CA LEU A 89 6.64 8.06 -0.51
C LEU A 89 6.58 8.48 -1.98
N ARG A 90 6.10 9.70 -2.30
CA ARG A 90 6.09 10.26 -3.66
C ARG A 90 7.48 10.31 -4.26
N LYS A 91 8.48 10.81 -3.53
CA LYS A 91 9.90 10.82 -3.98
C LYS A 91 10.41 9.41 -4.31
N SER A 92 9.95 8.39 -3.58
CA SER A 92 10.38 7.00 -3.77
C SER A 92 9.83 6.30 -5.02
N ILE A 93 8.79 6.84 -5.69
CA ILE A 93 8.26 6.24 -6.93
C ILE A 93 9.15 6.54 -8.15
N GLY A 94 10.09 7.48 -8.01
CA GLY A 94 11.09 7.84 -9.01
C GLY A 94 10.53 8.58 -10.24
N LYS A 95 11.43 8.91 -11.17
CA LYS A 95 11.11 9.70 -12.38
C LYS A 95 10.41 8.90 -13.48
N LYS A 96 10.39 7.56 -13.40
CA LYS A 96 9.75 6.69 -14.42
C LYS A 96 8.30 7.11 -14.64
N ARG A 97 7.94 7.40 -15.90
CA ARG A 97 6.61 7.90 -16.31
C ARG A 97 5.56 6.80 -16.49
N VAL A 98 5.92 5.54 -16.21
CA VAL A 98 5.03 4.39 -16.39
C VAL A 98 3.77 4.57 -15.53
N LEU A 99 2.61 4.61 -16.18
CA LEU A 99 1.32 4.62 -15.52
C LEU A 99 0.96 3.23 -15.02
N VAL A 100 0.29 3.16 -13.87
CA VAL A 100 -0.14 1.91 -13.23
C VAL A 100 -1.66 1.95 -13.06
N PHE A 101 -2.35 0.86 -13.37
CA PHE A 101 -3.77 0.72 -13.05
C PHE A 101 -3.98 0.67 -11.53
N LEU A 102 -4.94 1.45 -11.03
CA LEU A 102 -5.35 1.41 -9.64
C LEU A 102 -5.86 0.02 -9.30
N ASP A 103 -6.86 -0.47 -10.06
CA ASP A 103 -7.38 -1.82 -9.93
C ASP A 103 -6.81 -2.72 -11.03
N PRO A 104 -5.86 -3.63 -10.72
CA PRO A 104 -5.33 -4.56 -11.71
C PRO A 104 -6.33 -5.65 -12.13
N TYR A 105 -7.40 -5.88 -11.37
CA TYR A 105 -8.41 -6.91 -11.64
C TYR A 105 -9.61 -6.38 -12.44
N SER A 106 -9.73 -5.06 -12.57
CA SER A 106 -10.80 -4.44 -13.36
C SER A 106 -10.68 -4.80 -14.84
N GLN A 107 -11.80 -5.19 -15.45
CA GLN A 107 -11.88 -5.48 -16.89
C GLN A 107 -11.70 -4.21 -17.73
N SER A 108 -12.09 -3.05 -17.20
CA SER A 108 -11.91 -1.77 -17.87
C SER A 108 -10.54 -1.19 -17.56
N ARG A 109 -9.81 -0.83 -18.61
CA ARG A 109 -8.54 -0.09 -18.51
C ARG A 109 -8.71 1.42 -18.68
N LYS A 110 -9.95 1.89 -18.88
CA LYS A 110 -10.27 3.32 -19.02
C LYS A 110 -10.36 3.96 -17.63
N GLY A 111 -9.84 5.17 -17.49
CA GLY A 111 -9.84 5.89 -16.22
C GLY A 111 -9.14 7.25 -16.31
N LYS A 112 -9.43 8.12 -15.33
CA LYS A 112 -8.72 9.41 -15.21
C LYS A 112 -7.28 9.17 -14.78
N ILE A 113 -6.35 9.95 -15.32
CA ILE A 113 -4.94 9.88 -14.93
C ILE A 113 -4.71 10.80 -13.73
N ASN A 114 -4.30 10.22 -12.60
CA ASN A 114 -3.68 10.96 -11.50
C ASN A 114 -2.18 11.07 -11.80
N LYS A 115 -1.71 12.30 -12.07
CA LYS A 115 -0.32 12.57 -12.47
C LYS A 115 0.66 12.46 -11.30
N GLU A 116 0.24 12.83 -10.09
CA GLU A 116 1.04 12.80 -8.87
C GLU A 116 1.56 11.40 -8.56
N TRP A 117 0.65 10.43 -8.50
CA TRP A 117 0.96 9.03 -8.22
C TRP A 117 1.16 8.18 -9.47
N LYS A 118 0.96 8.76 -10.67
CA LYS A 118 1.10 8.09 -11.97
C LYS A 118 0.18 6.87 -12.06
N ILE A 119 -1.08 7.09 -11.72
CA ILE A 119 -2.12 6.05 -11.68
C ILE A 119 -3.22 6.36 -12.70
N ILE A 120 -3.71 5.31 -13.35
CA ILE A 120 -4.97 5.32 -14.08
C ILE A 120 -6.04 4.84 -13.11
N VAL A 121 -6.98 5.73 -12.76
CA VAL A 121 -8.09 5.45 -11.84
C VAL A 121 -9.18 4.73 -12.63
N ASN A 122 -9.06 3.41 -12.77
CA ASN A 122 -9.89 2.53 -13.60
C ASN A 122 -10.96 1.77 -12.80
N ARG A 123 -11.80 2.53 -12.10
CA ARG A 123 -12.90 2.04 -11.26
C ARG A 123 -14.19 2.77 -11.61
#